data_AF-A0A913Z6I4-F1
#
_entry.id   AF-A0A913Z6I4-F1
#
_cell.length_a   1.000
_cell.length_b   1.000
_cell.length_c   1.000
_cell.angle_alpha   90.00
_cell.angle_beta   90.00
_cell.angle_gamma   90.00
#
_symmetry.space_group_name_H-M   'P 1'
#
loop_
_entity.id
_entity.type
_entity.pdbx_description
1 polymer ?
#
loop_
_entity_poly.entity_id
_entity_poly.type
_entity_poly.pdbx_seq_one_letter_code
_entity_poly.pdbx_strand_id
1 'polypeptide(L)'
;MTHVCIGGSTRCTRSKEEEQVYPKAKFNMATRMAKRVAERCARVSSSRAIGHRLRGRLGSRSFCSADGGNAGSIPLTQPLPGMPPPVYAALSNHSQDTQVTTLDNGLRVASMNKFGQFCTVGVLVDSGSRYEAGYTKGISHFLEKLAFGSTELYKNRDHILQELEKYGGICDCQSSRDTLIYGVSAETQGLPEVVKLLSQVVLQPNLTLDEFDDARVAIQFELEDITFRPDAEPSLIEMIHRAAYRNNTLGLPKLCPVENISRIDYRTLQKYLHNYHTPKRMVLAGVGMDHNRLVDYAYEHFVGGAPAWENSEVVGKPVEVDQSIAQYLGGIEREVRDMSNIAPGTPIPELAHVVIALESCGHKDPDFIAFSVLNMLMGGGGSFSAGGPGKGMYTRLYLNVLNRFHWMYSAIAMHHSYEDSGIFCIHASANPGMVKELVEVIVREFVNMAGRIEEVELSRAKKQLQSLMMMNLEARPVVFEDIGRQVLAIGERKQPQEYCHMIESITAEDIQRAASRMLRSKPSIAAMGDLSRLPDYNAIQEALASKDGRLPRKFASLFRR
;
A
#
# COMPACT_ATOMS: atom_id res chain seq x y z
N MET A 1 -10.03 -3.17 8.05
CA MET A 1 -10.48 -1.76 8.01
C MET A 1 -9.44 -0.73 8.52
N THR A 2 -8.44 -1.16 9.29
CA THR A 2 -7.49 -0.28 10.01
C THR A 2 -6.32 0.25 9.17
N HIS A 3 -6.32 -0.02 7.87
CA HIS A 3 -5.45 0.59 6.83
C HIS A 3 -5.81 0.09 5.43
N VAL A 4 -6.71 -0.91 5.33
CA VAL A 4 -7.35 -1.34 4.07
C VAL A 4 -8.08 -0.14 3.47
N CYS A 5 -7.42 0.51 2.50
CA CYS A 5 -7.91 1.51 1.56
C CYS A 5 -9.39 1.94 1.71
N ILE A 6 -9.66 2.79 2.70
CA ILE A 6 -10.83 3.72 2.69
C ILE A 6 -10.32 5.18 2.78
N GLY A 7 -9.01 5.40 2.64
CA GLY A 7 -8.49 6.68 2.17
C GLY A 7 -8.71 6.73 0.67
N GLY A 8 -9.55 7.65 0.20
CA GLY A 8 -9.84 7.87 -1.21
C GLY A 8 -8.64 8.46 -1.96
N SER A 9 -7.56 7.71 -2.07
CA SER A 9 -6.68 7.76 -3.24
C SER A 9 -7.19 6.67 -4.17
N THR A 10 -7.79 7.05 -5.29
CA THR A 10 -8.02 6.14 -6.41
C THR A 10 -6.69 5.64 -6.96
N ARG A 11 -6.06 4.67 -6.28
CA ARG A 11 -5.49 3.52 -6.97
C ARG A 11 -6.62 2.49 -7.10
N CYS A 12 -7.63 2.77 -7.93
CA CYS A 12 -7.68 2.07 -9.21
C CYS A 12 -6.35 1.34 -9.46
N THR A 13 -6.38 0.01 -9.45
CA THR A 13 -5.53 -0.75 -10.35
C THR A 13 -5.72 -0.16 -11.75
N ARG A 14 -4.93 0.88 -12.07
CA ARG A 14 -4.65 1.27 -13.43
C ARG A 14 -3.75 0.15 -13.95
N SER A 15 -4.37 -0.95 -14.37
CA SER A 15 -4.09 -1.43 -15.71
C SER A 15 -4.68 -0.39 -16.67
N LYS A 16 -4.06 0.79 -16.72
CA LYS A 16 -4.20 1.65 -17.88
C LYS A 16 -3.14 1.18 -18.84
N GLU A 17 -3.58 0.43 -19.84
CA GLU A 17 -3.12 0.64 -21.21
C GLU A 17 -3.32 2.13 -21.54
N GLU A 18 -2.41 2.98 -21.07
CA GLU A 18 -2.09 4.25 -21.69
C GLU A 18 -0.65 4.09 -22.14
N GLU A 19 -0.52 4.04 -23.45
CA GLU A 19 0.68 3.95 -24.27
C GLU A 19 1.86 4.72 -23.66
N GLN A 20 2.66 4.05 -22.82
CA GLN A 20 3.98 4.53 -22.45
C GLN A 20 4.83 4.47 -23.71
N VAL A 21 5.07 5.63 -24.31
CA VAL A 21 6.08 5.80 -25.35
C VAL A 21 7.45 5.59 -24.68
N TYR A 22 7.89 4.33 -24.66
CA TYR A 22 9.25 3.96 -24.34
C TYR A 22 10.22 4.70 -25.29
N PRO A 23 11.38 5.19 -24.82
CA PRO A 23 12.40 5.75 -25.70
C PRO A 23 12.81 4.71 -26.76
N LYS A 24 12.59 5.03 -28.05
CA LYS A 24 12.81 4.20 -29.26
C LYS A 24 14.19 3.54 -29.40
N ALA A 25 15.14 3.81 -28.50
CA ALA A 25 16.50 3.28 -28.56
C ALA A 25 16.65 1.84 -28.04
N LYS A 26 15.92 1.45 -26.97
CA LYS A 26 16.07 0.10 -26.37
C LYS A 26 15.24 -0.98 -27.08
N PHE A 27 14.09 -0.63 -27.67
CA PHE A 27 13.26 -1.55 -28.46
C PHE A 27 13.96 -1.99 -29.77
N ASN A 28 14.80 -1.14 -30.35
CA ASN A 28 15.53 -1.45 -31.58
C ASN A 28 16.67 -2.46 -31.39
N MET A 29 17.20 -2.63 -30.17
CA MET A 29 18.29 -3.56 -29.90
C MET A 29 17.78 -4.99 -29.67
N ALA A 30 16.71 -5.15 -28.88
CA ALA A 30 16.04 -6.43 -28.65
C ALA A 30 15.39 -6.99 -29.93
N THR A 31 14.72 -6.13 -30.71
CA THR A 31 14.12 -6.53 -31.99
C THR A 31 15.18 -6.86 -33.05
N ARG A 32 16.33 -6.18 -33.05
CA ARG A 32 17.48 -6.55 -33.92
C ARG A 32 18.17 -7.84 -33.49
N MET A 33 18.22 -8.15 -32.19
CA MET A 33 18.74 -9.43 -31.69
C MET A 33 17.81 -10.59 -32.02
N ALA A 34 16.50 -10.45 -31.79
CA ALA A 34 15.51 -11.48 -32.14
C ALA A 34 15.46 -11.74 -33.65
N LYS A 35 15.57 -10.69 -34.48
CA LYS A 35 15.62 -10.82 -35.94
C LYS A 35 16.94 -11.43 -36.44
N ARG A 36 18.08 -11.11 -35.79
CA ARG A 36 19.38 -11.76 -36.10
C ARG A 36 19.44 -13.22 -35.67
N VAL A 37 18.77 -13.61 -34.58
CA VAL A 37 18.66 -15.01 -34.13
C VAL A 37 17.74 -15.80 -35.07
N ALA A 38 16.59 -15.23 -35.45
CA ALA A 38 15.69 -15.85 -36.44
C ALA A 38 16.32 -15.96 -37.84
N GLU A 39 17.07 -14.95 -38.30
CA GLU A 39 17.79 -15.00 -39.57
C GLU A 39 19.01 -15.94 -39.54
N ARG A 40 19.65 -16.15 -38.38
CA ARG A 40 20.70 -17.18 -38.21
C ARG A 40 20.11 -18.59 -38.25
N CYS A 41 18.96 -18.82 -37.62
CA CYS A 41 18.25 -20.10 -37.69
C CYS A 41 17.74 -20.40 -39.11
N ALA A 42 17.29 -19.39 -39.86
CA ALA A 42 16.83 -19.56 -41.24
C ALA A 42 17.97 -19.73 -42.28
N ARG A 43 19.19 -19.23 -42.01
CA ARG A 43 20.35 -19.38 -42.91
C ARG A 43 21.12 -20.70 -42.73
N VAL A 44 20.88 -21.44 -41.66
CA VAL A 44 21.46 -22.80 -41.47
C VAL A 44 20.68 -23.86 -42.28
N SER A 45 19.51 -23.52 -42.83
CA SER A 45 18.66 -24.42 -43.63
C SER A 45 18.69 -24.22 -45.15
N SER A 46 19.63 -23.45 -45.71
CA SER A 46 19.73 -23.24 -47.16
C SER A 46 21.16 -23.32 -47.70
N SER A 47 21.66 -24.55 -47.87
CA SER A 47 22.84 -24.86 -48.67
C SER A 47 22.51 -26.00 -49.63
N ARG A 48 22.68 -25.74 -50.93
CA ARG A 48 22.27 -26.56 -52.07
C ARG A 48 22.81 -28.00 -52.03
N ALA A 49 21.95 -28.91 -52.46
CA ALA A 49 22.27 -30.26 -52.87
C ALA A 49 23.27 -30.27 -54.04
N ILE A 50 24.39 -30.99 -53.85
CA ILE A 50 25.12 -31.66 -54.92
C ILE A 50 24.65 -33.11 -54.89
N GLY A 51 24.10 -33.58 -56.01
CA GLY A 51 23.53 -34.91 -56.11
C GLY A 51 24.59 -35.99 -56.04
N HIS A 52 24.40 -36.97 -55.17
CA HIS A 52 24.81 -38.35 -55.42
C HIS A 52 23.87 -39.30 -54.66
N ARG A 53 23.27 -40.23 -55.40
CA ARG A 53 22.41 -41.32 -54.91
C ARG A 53 23.17 -42.17 -53.89
N LEU A 54 22.61 -42.36 -52.71
CA LEU A 54 22.82 -43.56 -51.89
C LEU A 54 21.55 -43.83 -51.06
N ARG A 55 20.96 -45.01 -51.30
CA ARG A 55 19.84 -45.59 -50.54
C ARG A 55 20.28 -45.81 -49.09
N GLY A 56 19.49 -45.31 -48.13
CA GLY A 56 19.64 -45.62 -46.72
C GLY A 56 18.40 -45.21 -45.95
N ARG A 57 17.76 -46.18 -45.28
CA ARG A 57 16.56 -46.04 -44.44
C ARG A 57 16.64 -44.82 -43.51
N LEU A 58 15.73 -43.86 -43.67
CA LEU A 58 15.41 -42.86 -42.67
C LEU A 58 14.02 -43.18 -42.13
N GLY A 59 13.98 -43.74 -40.92
CA GLY A 59 12.75 -43.86 -40.15
C GLY A 59 12.20 -42.46 -39.86
N SER A 60 10.94 -42.25 -40.19
CA SER A 60 10.19 -41.09 -39.74
C SER A 60 10.15 -41.11 -38.21
N ARG A 61 10.68 -40.07 -37.56
CA ARG A 61 10.37 -39.80 -36.17
C ARG A 61 8.92 -39.32 -36.11
N SER A 62 8.02 -40.27 -35.86
CA SER A 62 6.63 -39.99 -35.51
C SER A 62 6.62 -39.36 -34.12
N PHE A 63 6.31 -38.07 -34.02
CA PHE A 63 5.84 -37.50 -32.76
C PHE A 63 4.41 -38.01 -32.57
N CYS A 64 4.25 -38.91 -31.58
CA CYS A 64 3.01 -39.26 -30.91
C CYS A 64 1.78 -39.42 -31.80
N SER A 65 1.70 -40.56 -32.49
CA SER A 65 0.41 -41.15 -32.87
C SER A 65 0.00 -42.10 -31.76
N ALA A 66 -0.85 -41.62 -30.85
CA ALA A 66 -1.68 -42.47 -30.01
C ALA A 66 -3.12 -42.00 -30.25
N ASP A 67 -3.87 -42.82 -30.98
CA ASP A 67 -5.31 -42.83 -31.22
C ASP A 67 -6.12 -41.51 -31.18
N GLY A 68 -6.61 -41.11 -32.37
CA GLY A 68 -8.04 -40.83 -32.52
C GLY A 68 -8.54 -39.40 -32.28
N GLY A 69 -8.02 -38.42 -33.02
CA GLY A 69 -8.72 -37.15 -33.18
C GLY A 69 -7.83 -36.08 -33.80
N ASN A 70 -8.29 -35.48 -34.89
CA ASN A 70 -7.65 -34.35 -35.53
C ASN A 70 -7.79 -33.11 -34.61
N ALA A 71 -7.03 -33.05 -33.51
CA ALA A 71 -7.15 -32.01 -32.49
C ALA A 71 -6.96 -30.59 -33.05
N GLY A 72 -6.27 -30.47 -34.19
CA GLY A 72 -6.13 -29.20 -34.93
C GLY A 72 -7.35 -28.80 -35.77
N SER A 73 -8.41 -29.62 -35.87
CA SER A 73 -9.62 -29.35 -36.66
C SER A 73 -10.90 -29.21 -35.83
N ILE A 74 -10.78 -29.11 -34.51
CA ILE A 74 -11.93 -28.99 -33.61
C ILE A 74 -12.19 -27.51 -33.36
N PRO A 75 -13.36 -26.96 -33.77
CA PRO A 75 -13.71 -25.58 -33.47
C PRO A 75 -13.73 -25.35 -31.96
N LEU A 76 -13.31 -24.17 -31.49
CA LEU A 76 -13.38 -23.79 -30.06
C LEU A 76 -14.82 -23.75 -29.50
N THR A 77 -15.83 -23.89 -30.36
CA THR A 77 -17.24 -24.04 -29.98
C THR A 77 -17.61 -25.48 -29.59
N GLN A 78 -16.72 -26.46 -29.77
CA GLN A 78 -16.95 -27.86 -29.42
C GLN A 78 -15.99 -28.31 -28.31
N PRO A 79 -16.45 -29.11 -27.33
CA PRO A 79 -15.58 -29.70 -26.32
C PRO A 79 -14.50 -30.57 -26.98
N LEU A 80 -13.27 -30.47 -26.48
CA LEU A 80 -12.19 -31.33 -26.94
C LEU A 80 -12.48 -32.80 -26.54
N PRO A 81 -12.44 -33.75 -27.49
CA PRO A 81 -12.62 -35.17 -27.22
C PRO A 81 -11.55 -35.68 -26.24
N GLY A 82 -11.94 -36.56 -25.33
CA GLY A 82 -11.03 -37.20 -24.37
C GLY A 82 -10.65 -36.35 -23.15
N MET A 83 -11.16 -35.10 -23.04
CA MET A 83 -10.99 -34.32 -21.81
C MET A 83 -11.91 -34.86 -20.69
N PRO A 84 -11.44 -34.87 -19.43
CA PRO A 84 -12.29 -35.25 -18.30
C PRO A 84 -13.49 -34.29 -18.19
N PRO A 85 -14.64 -34.78 -17.68
CA PRO A 85 -15.80 -33.91 -17.49
C PRO A 85 -15.45 -32.77 -16.54
N PRO A 86 -15.81 -31.51 -16.86
CA PRO A 86 -15.52 -30.37 -16.00
C PRO A 86 -16.26 -30.54 -14.67
N VAL A 87 -15.50 -30.45 -13.57
CA VAL A 87 -16.07 -30.42 -12.22
C VAL A 87 -16.39 -28.97 -11.89
N TYR A 88 -17.67 -28.64 -11.90
CA TYR A 88 -18.14 -27.31 -11.52
C TYR A 88 -18.14 -27.16 -10.00
N ALA A 89 -17.81 -25.96 -9.55
CA ALA A 89 -17.98 -25.57 -8.16
C ALA A 89 -19.45 -25.69 -7.76
N ALA A 90 -19.75 -26.47 -6.74
CA ALA A 90 -21.05 -26.41 -6.07
C ALA A 90 -21.04 -25.29 -5.03
N LEU A 91 -22.20 -24.69 -4.77
CA LEU A 91 -22.37 -23.82 -3.62
C LEU A 91 -22.09 -24.66 -2.36
N SER A 92 -20.99 -24.33 -1.68
CA SER A 92 -20.65 -24.99 -0.42
C SER A 92 -21.28 -24.23 0.74
N ASN A 93 -21.91 -24.96 1.65
CA ASN A 93 -22.46 -24.42 2.91
C ASN A 93 -21.36 -24.25 3.98
N HIS A 94 -20.08 -24.34 3.62
CA HIS A 94 -19.00 -24.16 4.58
C HIS A 94 -18.96 -22.71 5.03
N SER A 95 -18.85 -22.48 6.34
CA SER A 95 -18.71 -21.14 6.86
C SER A 95 -17.41 -20.55 6.34
N GLN A 96 -17.51 -19.35 5.74
CA GLN A 96 -16.36 -18.58 5.28
C GLN A 96 -15.81 -17.72 6.43
N ASP A 97 -15.99 -18.17 7.67
CA ASP A 97 -15.56 -17.43 8.84
C ASP A 97 -14.05 -17.48 8.95
N THR A 98 -13.50 -16.41 9.51
CA THR A 98 -12.08 -16.34 9.80
C THR A 98 -11.79 -17.12 11.07
N GLN A 99 -10.92 -18.12 10.97
CA GLN A 99 -10.44 -18.90 12.10
C GLN A 99 -9.09 -18.36 12.55
N VAL A 100 -8.87 -18.30 13.87
CA VAL A 100 -7.63 -17.83 14.47
C VAL A 100 -7.17 -18.83 15.53
N THR A 101 -5.92 -19.28 15.42
CA THR A 101 -5.24 -20.16 16.37
C THR A 101 -3.97 -19.47 16.84
N THR A 102 -3.69 -19.50 18.15
CA THR A 102 -2.42 -19.01 18.70
C THR A 102 -1.55 -20.21 19.05
N LEU A 103 -0.34 -20.27 18.48
CA LEU A 103 0.64 -21.33 18.74
C LEU A 103 1.37 -21.09 20.07
N ASP A 104 2.03 -22.13 20.59
CA ASP A 104 2.72 -22.10 21.88
C ASP A 104 3.84 -21.04 21.95
N ASN A 105 4.48 -20.71 20.82
CA ASN A 105 5.50 -19.66 20.73
C ASN A 105 4.91 -18.24 20.69
N GLY A 106 3.57 -18.11 20.62
CA GLY A 106 2.84 -16.84 20.53
C GLY A 106 2.54 -16.36 19.12
N LEU A 107 2.96 -17.09 18.07
CA LEU A 107 2.56 -16.79 16.69
C LEU A 107 1.05 -17.00 16.54
N ARG A 108 0.37 -16.01 15.98
CA ARG A 108 -1.04 -16.13 15.61
C ARG A 108 -1.15 -16.61 14.16
N VAL A 109 -1.96 -17.63 13.91
CA VAL A 109 -2.28 -18.15 12.59
C VAL A 109 -3.75 -17.85 12.32
N ALA A 110 -4.03 -17.10 11.27
CA ALA A 110 -5.39 -16.72 10.89
C ALA A 110 -5.68 -17.14 9.45
N SER A 111 -6.84 -17.73 9.19
CA SER A 111 -7.20 -18.05 7.81
C SER A 111 -8.68 -17.97 7.52
N MET A 112 -8.99 -17.72 6.25
CA MET A 112 -10.33 -17.79 5.70
C MET A 112 -10.34 -18.71 4.48
N ASN A 113 -11.14 -19.77 4.55
CA ASN A 113 -11.30 -20.68 3.42
C ASN A 113 -12.20 -20.01 2.37
N LYS A 114 -11.64 -19.70 1.20
CA LYS A 114 -12.34 -19.05 0.09
C LYS A 114 -12.19 -19.92 -1.14
N PHE A 115 -13.29 -20.11 -1.87
CA PHE A 115 -13.28 -20.92 -3.09
C PHE A 115 -12.27 -20.39 -4.13
N GLY A 116 -11.59 -21.32 -4.81
CA GLY A 116 -10.66 -21.04 -5.90
C GLY A 116 -9.46 -22.00 -5.90
N GLN A 117 -8.68 -21.94 -6.98
CA GLN A 117 -7.42 -22.69 -7.14
C GLN A 117 -6.20 -21.92 -6.64
N PHE A 118 -6.36 -20.66 -6.28
CA PHE A 118 -5.29 -19.78 -5.84
C PHE A 118 -5.53 -19.35 -4.40
N CYS A 119 -4.43 -19.21 -3.67
CA CYS A 119 -4.41 -18.74 -2.30
C CYS A 119 -3.45 -17.55 -2.14
N THR A 120 -3.72 -16.70 -1.14
CA THR A 120 -2.81 -15.65 -0.71
C THR A 120 -2.44 -15.91 0.74
N VAL A 121 -1.15 -16.02 1.05
CA VAL A 121 -0.63 -16.28 2.39
C VAL A 121 0.55 -15.34 2.66
N GLY A 122 0.73 -14.95 3.91
CA GLY A 122 1.79 -14.02 4.27
C GLY A 122 1.91 -13.79 5.76
N VAL A 123 3.01 -13.14 6.14
CA VAL A 123 3.33 -12.80 7.52
C VAL A 123 3.21 -11.29 7.70
N LEU A 124 2.41 -10.87 8.66
CA LEU A 124 2.36 -9.50 9.12
C LEU A 124 3.11 -9.40 10.42
N VAL A 125 4.02 -8.44 10.50
CA VAL A 125 4.82 -8.16 11.70
C VAL A 125 4.40 -6.79 12.22
N ASP A 126 4.09 -6.70 13.50
CA ASP A 126 3.95 -5.44 14.23
C ASP A 126 5.34 -4.79 14.36
N SER A 127 5.72 -4.08 13.31
CA SER A 127 7.05 -3.54 13.05
C SER A 127 6.91 -2.45 11.98
N GLY A 128 7.77 -1.44 11.94
CA GLY A 128 7.62 -0.30 11.05
C GLY A 128 8.34 0.92 11.58
N SER A 129 8.28 2.03 10.83
CA SER A 129 9.09 3.22 11.16
C SER A 129 8.78 3.83 12.53
N ARG A 130 7.59 3.60 13.10
CA ARG A 130 7.23 4.06 14.45
C ARG A 130 8.13 3.50 15.55
N TYR A 131 8.69 2.32 15.31
CA TYR A 131 9.50 1.57 16.25
C TYR A 131 11.00 1.86 16.14
N GLU A 132 11.38 2.79 15.26
CA GLU A 132 12.78 3.10 14.98
C GLU A 132 13.36 4.15 15.94
N ALA A 133 12.65 4.57 16.99
CA ALA A 133 13.08 5.64 17.91
C ALA A 133 14.50 5.42 18.48
N GLY A 134 14.82 4.19 18.88
CA GLY A 134 16.15 3.78 19.37
C GLY A 134 17.17 3.41 18.29
N TYR A 135 16.84 3.60 17.01
CA TYR A 135 17.64 3.12 15.88
C TYR A 135 17.94 4.21 14.84
N THR A 136 18.80 3.89 13.87
CA THR A 136 18.96 4.71 12.66
C THR A 136 17.66 4.67 11.85
N LYS A 137 17.13 5.83 11.44
CA LYS A 137 15.83 5.88 10.76
C LYS A 137 15.96 5.41 9.32
N GLY A 138 15.02 4.59 8.85
CA GLY A 138 15.00 3.97 7.53
C GLY A 138 15.15 2.45 7.53
N ILE A 139 15.21 1.79 8.69
CA ILE A 139 15.41 0.34 8.78
C ILE A 139 14.28 -0.43 8.10
N SER A 140 13.02 -0.02 8.34
CA SER A 140 11.84 -0.64 7.75
C SER A 140 11.85 -0.54 6.22
N HIS A 141 12.37 0.58 5.68
CA HIS A 141 12.53 0.77 4.24
C HIS A 141 13.64 -0.15 3.67
N PHE A 142 14.74 -0.33 4.41
CA PHE A 142 15.76 -1.32 4.05
C PHE A 142 15.22 -2.75 4.09
N LEU A 143 14.47 -3.13 5.13
CA LEU A 143 13.84 -4.45 5.24
C LEU A 143 12.87 -4.72 4.11
N GLU A 144 12.14 -3.70 3.64
CA GLU A 144 11.28 -3.81 2.45
C GLU A 144 12.10 -4.16 1.19
N LYS A 145 13.24 -3.48 0.95
CA LYS A 145 14.07 -3.73 -0.24
C LYS A 145 14.87 -5.03 -0.16
N LEU A 146 15.22 -5.46 1.04
CA LEU A 146 15.94 -6.71 1.29
C LEU A 146 15.01 -7.93 1.38
N ALA A 147 13.70 -7.72 1.42
CA ALA A 147 12.73 -8.81 1.43
C ALA A 147 12.85 -9.67 0.19
N PHE A 148 12.61 -10.98 0.36
CA PHE A 148 12.79 -11.99 -0.70
C PHE A 148 14.21 -11.99 -1.32
N GLY A 149 15.21 -11.55 -0.55
CA GLY A 149 16.62 -11.77 -0.82
C GLY A 149 17.09 -13.18 -0.45
N SER A 150 18.40 -13.38 -0.39
CA SER A 150 19.02 -14.64 -0.02
C SER A 150 18.71 -15.04 1.43
N THR A 151 18.55 -16.34 1.63
CA THR A 151 18.25 -16.99 2.91
C THR A 151 19.15 -18.22 3.07
N GLU A 152 19.10 -18.88 4.22
CA GLU A 152 19.85 -20.11 4.44
C GLU A 152 19.53 -21.19 3.39
N LEU A 153 18.25 -21.35 3.03
CA LEU A 153 17.81 -22.32 2.02
C LEU A 153 17.89 -21.80 0.58
N TYR A 154 17.59 -20.52 0.35
CA TYR A 154 17.51 -19.94 -0.98
C TYR A 154 18.68 -19.00 -1.26
N LYS A 155 19.55 -19.41 -2.20
CA LYS A 155 20.81 -18.72 -2.51
C LYS A 155 20.69 -17.23 -2.89
N ASN A 156 19.61 -16.83 -3.56
CA ASN A 156 19.39 -15.46 -4.01
C ASN A 156 17.90 -15.25 -4.37
N ARG A 157 17.56 -13.99 -4.71
CA ARG A 157 16.21 -13.60 -5.13
C ARG A 157 15.70 -14.37 -6.36
N ASP A 158 16.55 -14.63 -7.35
CA ASP A 158 16.14 -15.36 -8.56
C ASP A 158 15.73 -16.80 -8.25
N HIS A 159 16.40 -17.45 -7.29
CA HIS A 159 16.04 -18.80 -6.84
C HIS A 159 14.67 -18.82 -6.15
N ILE A 160 14.36 -17.81 -5.33
CA ILE A 160 13.04 -17.63 -4.71
C ILE A 160 11.97 -17.44 -5.79
N LEU A 161 12.21 -16.57 -6.78
CA LEU A 161 11.27 -16.32 -7.86
C LEU A 161 11.03 -17.57 -8.72
N GLN A 162 12.08 -18.35 -9.04
CA GLN A 162 11.95 -19.61 -9.77
C GLN A 162 11.13 -20.65 -8.99
N GLU A 163 11.24 -20.70 -7.67
CA GLU A 163 10.42 -21.60 -6.85
C GLU A 163 8.94 -21.18 -6.87
N LEU A 164 8.68 -19.87 -6.76
CA LEU A 164 7.33 -19.33 -6.84
C LEU A 164 6.70 -19.52 -8.24
N GLU A 165 7.47 -19.34 -9.31
CA GLU A 165 7.00 -19.48 -10.70
C GLU A 165 6.45 -20.89 -10.99
N LYS A 166 6.95 -21.95 -10.33
CA LYS A 166 6.41 -23.32 -10.45
C LYS A 166 4.93 -23.41 -10.11
N TYR A 167 4.44 -22.52 -9.26
CA TYR A 167 3.06 -22.45 -8.79
C TYR A 167 2.34 -21.17 -9.24
N GLY A 168 2.88 -20.49 -10.26
CA GLY A 168 2.35 -19.20 -10.74
C GLY A 168 2.36 -18.12 -9.67
N GLY A 169 3.31 -18.19 -8.74
CA GLY A 169 3.38 -17.37 -7.55
C GLY A 169 3.91 -15.97 -7.82
N ILE A 170 3.35 -14.99 -7.13
CA ILE A 170 3.87 -13.62 -7.02
C ILE A 170 4.09 -13.28 -5.55
N CYS A 171 5.12 -12.50 -5.25
CA CYS A 171 5.45 -12.06 -3.90
C CYS A 171 5.60 -10.53 -3.83
N ASP A 172 5.29 -9.97 -2.66
CA ASP A 172 5.50 -8.54 -2.38
C ASP A 172 5.83 -8.33 -0.88
N CYS A 173 6.56 -7.27 -0.59
CA CYS A 173 6.82 -6.81 0.78
C CYS A 173 6.47 -5.34 0.92
N GLN A 174 5.72 -4.98 1.95
CA GLN A 174 5.24 -3.62 2.16
C GLN A 174 5.51 -3.16 3.58
N SER A 175 6.20 -2.03 3.72
CA SER A 175 6.38 -1.34 4.99
C SER A 175 5.33 -0.23 5.20
N SER A 176 4.74 -0.18 6.39
CA SER A 176 3.94 0.92 6.94
C SER A 176 4.71 1.57 8.11
N ARG A 177 4.10 2.57 8.75
CA ARG A 177 4.59 3.13 10.01
C ARG A 177 4.53 2.12 11.16
N ASP A 178 3.60 1.19 11.14
CA ASP A 178 3.25 0.29 12.25
C ASP A 178 3.14 -1.19 11.84
N THR A 179 3.30 -1.54 10.57
CA THR A 179 3.25 -2.93 10.12
C THR A 179 4.20 -3.17 8.95
N LEU A 180 4.86 -4.33 8.95
CA LEU A 180 5.62 -4.85 7.82
C LEU A 180 4.94 -6.14 7.34
N ILE A 181 4.66 -6.23 6.04
CA ILE A 181 3.88 -7.33 5.46
C ILE A 181 4.71 -8.04 4.40
N TYR A 182 4.88 -9.35 4.55
CA TYR A 182 5.42 -10.25 3.54
C TYR A 182 4.27 -11.08 2.97
N GLY A 183 3.95 -10.93 1.69
CA GLY A 183 2.80 -11.59 1.07
C GLY A 183 3.18 -12.39 -0.17
N VAL A 184 2.56 -13.55 -0.35
CA VAL A 184 2.67 -14.38 -1.54
C VAL A 184 1.28 -14.81 -2.01
N SER A 185 1.01 -14.70 -3.30
CA SER A 185 -0.17 -15.31 -3.94
C SER A 185 0.29 -16.36 -4.92
N ALA A 186 -0.21 -17.60 -4.80
CA ALA A 186 0.18 -18.73 -5.63
C ALA A 186 -0.96 -19.75 -5.76
N GLU A 187 -0.81 -20.77 -6.60
CA GLU A 187 -1.74 -21.90 -6.65
C GLU A 187 -1.77 -22.64 -5.30
N THR A 188 -2.95 -23.08 -4.85
CA THR A 188 -3.15 -23.74 -3.56
C THR A 188 -2.31 -25.02 -3.40
N GLN A 189 -1.93 -25.68 -4.49
CA GLN A 189 -1.03 -26.84 -4.48
C GLN A 189 0.37 -26.50 -3.98
N GLY A 190 0.83 -25.26 -4.22
CA GLY A 190 2.13 -24.76 -3.77
C GLY A 190 2.17 -24.30 -2.32
N LEU A 191 1.05 -24.36 -1.58
CA LEU A 191 0.95 -23.87 -0.20
C LEU A 191 2.07 -24.36 0.73
N PRO A 192 2.47 -25.65 0.74
CA PRO A 192 3.55 -26.12 1.62
C PRO A 192 4.88 -25.41 1.34
N GLU A 193 5.27 -25.31 0.07
CA GLU A 193 6.52 -24.66 -0.34
C GLU A 193 6.46 -23.14 -0.12
N VAL A 194 5.30 -22.51 -0.30
CA VAL A 194 5.13 -21.07 -0.07
C VAL A 194 5.26 -20.72 1.42
N VAL A 195 4.67 -21.50 2.33
CA VAL A 195 4.76 -21.24 3.78
C VAL A 195 6.20 -21.46 4.26
N LYS A 196 6.87 -22.49 3.76
CA LYS A 196 8.30 -22.74 3.99
C LYS A 196 9.18 -21.59 3.48
N LEU A 197 8.90 -21.09 2.28
CA LEU A 197 9.61 -19.94 1.71
C LEU A 197 9.41 -18.68 2.56
N LEU A 198 8.17 -18.42 3.00
CA LEU A 198 7.87 -17.30 3.88
C LEU A 198 8.62 -17.41 5.22
N SER A 199 8.72 -18.59 5.82
CA SER A 199 9.49 -18.74 7.07
C SER A 199 10.97 -18.45 6.86
N GLN A 200 11.56 -18.87 5.73
CA GLN A 200 12.95 -18.58 5.39
C GLN A 200 13.18 -17.07 5.18
N VAL A 201 12.32 -16.41 4.42
CA VAL A 201 12.44 -14.97 4.15
C VAL A 201 12.27 -14.14 5.42
N VAL A 202 11.36 -14.54 6.30
CA VAL A 202 11.04 -13.78 7.52
C VAL A 202 12.05 -14.06 8.63
N LEU A 203 12.46 -15.31 8.84
CA LEU A 203 13.25 -15.72 10.01
C LEU A 203 14.74 -15.93 9.70
N GLN A 204 15.08 -16.32 8.47
CA GLN A 204 16.44 -16.75 8.07
C GLN A 204 17.04 -15.96 6.88
N PRO A 205 16.97 -14.62 6.85
CA PRO A 205 17.63 -13.85 5.80
C PRO A 205 19.16 -13.79 6.02
N ASN A 206 19.95 -14.00 4.96
CA ASN A 206 21.41 -13.91 5.05
C ASN A 206 21.90 -12.45 5.08
N LEU A 207 21.19 -11.54 4.39
CA LEU A 207 21.49 -10.12 4.24
C LEU A 207 22.97 -9.86 3.85
N THR A 208 23.36 -10.31 2.66
CA THR A 208 24.74 -10.20 2.17
C THR A 208 25.14 -8.75 1.89
N LEU A 209 26.45 -8.47 1.85
CA LEU A 209 26.95 -7.10 1.58
C LEU A 209 26.49 -6.57 0.21
N ASP A 210 26.51 -7.43 -0.82
CA ASP A 210 26.07 -7.08 -2.17
C ASP A 210 24.57 -6.70 -2.18
N GLU A 211 23.73 -7.43 -1.45
CA GLU A 211 22.30 -7.11 -1.32
C GLU A 211 22.06 -5.78 -0.59
N PHE A 212 22.90 -5.45 0.39
CA PHE A 212 22.85 -4.14 1.04
C PHE A 212 23.21 -3.02 0.08
N ASP A 213 24.24 -3.20 -0.75
CA ASP A 213 24.64 -2.19 -1.73
C ASP A 213 23.56 -2.00 -2.80
N ASP A 214 22.95 -3.08 -3.28
CA ASP A 214 21.79 -3.02 -4.16
C ASP A 214 20.60 -2.30 -3.51
N ALA A 215 20.31 -2.60 -2.24
CA ALA A 215 19.25 -1.93 -1.49
C ALA A 215 19.53 -0.43 -1.32
N ARG A 216 20.78 -0.03 -1.05
CA ARG A 216 21.18 1.39 -0.97
C ARG A 216 20.92 2.12 -2.29
N VAL A 217 21.32 1.51 -3.40
CA VAL A 217 21.10 2.08 -4.75
C VAL A 217 19.61 2.18 -5.06
N ALA A 218 18.83 1.14 -4.75
CA ALA A 218 17.40 1.13 -4.97
C ALA A 218 16.67 2.21 -4.16
N ILE A 219 17.01 2.34 -2.87
CA ILE A 219 16.45 3.38 -1.98
C ILE A 219 16.83 4.78 -2.47
N GLN A 220 18.10 5.00 -2.83
CA GLN A 220 18.57 6.28 -3.35
C GLN A 220 17.79 6.67 -4.61
N PHE A 221 17.66 5.74 -5.55
CA PHE A 221 16.89 5.95 -6.78
C PHE A 221 15.41 6.25 -6.50
N GLU A 222 14.78 5.54 -5.56
CA GLU A 222 13.39 5.78 -5.20
C GLU A 222 13.16 7.17 -4.61
N LEU A 223 14.06 7.65 -3.72
CA LEU A 223 13.97 8.99 -3.14
C LEU A 223 14.14 10.08 -4.20
N GLU A 224 15.08 9.88 -5.15
CA GLU A 224 15.24 10.76 -6.30
C GLU A 224 13.99 10.75 -7.17
N ASP A 225 13.45 9.57 -7.51
CA ASP A 225 12.26 9.45 -8.35
C ASP A 225 11.02 10.11 -7.69
N ILE A 226 10.82 9.95 -6.39
CA ILE A 226 9.75 10.65 -5.65
C ILE A 226 9.90 12.17 -5.78
N THR A 227 11.12 12.68 -5.82
CA THR A 227 11.39 14.11 -5.97
C THR A 227 11.00 14.63 -7.36
N PHE A 228 11.10 13.80 -8.40
CA PHE A 228 10.76 14.14 -9.79
C PHE A 228 9.35 13.69 -10.21
N ARG A 229 8.55 13.10 -9.32
CA ARG A 229 7.16 12.77 -9.64
C ARG A 229 6.28 14.02 -9.55
N PRO A 230 5.38 14.24 -10.54
CA PRO A 230 4.41 15.34 -10.46
C PRO A 230 3.37 15.13 -9.36
N ASP A 231 3.18 13.87 -8.95
CA ASP A 231 2.37 13.53 -7.79
C ASP A 231 3.15 13.83 -6.50
N ALA A 232 2.79 14.94 -5.87
CA ALA A 232 3.36 15.42 -4.61
C ALA A 232 2.88 14.64 -3.37
N GLU A 233 1.84 13.80 -3.49
CA GLU A 233 1.18 13.17 -2.35
C GLU A 233 2.13 12.38 -1.43
N PRO A 234 3.05 11.51 -1.92
CA PRO A 234 3.95 10.76 -1.04
C PRO A 234 4.80 11.64 -0.13
N SER A 235 5.38 12.72 -0.68
CA SER A 235 6.20 13.67 0.09
C SER A 235 5.36 14.44 1.10
N LEU A 236 4.17 14.90 0.69
CA LEU A 236 3.26 15.63 1.56
C LEU A 236 2.76 14.78 2.74
N ILE A 237 2.55 13.47 2.52
CA ILE A 237 2.19 12.55 3.60
C ILE A 237 3.34 12.36 4.59
N GLU A 238 4.59 12.29 4.14
CA GLU A 238 5.74 12.27 5.07
C GLU A 238 5.85 13.58 5.86
N MET A 239 5.67 14.72 5.19
CA MET A 239 5.70 16.05 5.81
C MET A 239 4.59 16.24 6.83
N ILE A 240 3.34 15.80 6.54
CA ILE A 240 2.23 16.01 7.47
C ILE A 240 2.37 15.17 8.73
N HIS A 241 2.92 13.96 8.63
CA HIS A 241 3.23 13.13 9.79
C HIS A 241 4.33 13.75 10.65
N ARG A 242 5.38 14.29 10.02
CA ARG A 242 6.43 15.04 10.73
C ARG A 242 5.88 16.29 11.39
N ALA A 243 5.00 17.04 10.73
CA ALA A 243 4.33 18.19 11.34
C ALA A 243 3.48 17.79 12.55
N ALA A 244 2.73 16.68 12.46
CA ALA A 244 1.82 16.21 13.50
C ALA A 244 2.52 15.62 14.73
N TYR A 245 3.48 14.72 14.52
CA TYR A 245 4.09 13.91 15.59
C TYR A 245 5.57 14.22 15.81
N ARG A 246 6.15 15.15 15.02
CA ARG A 246 7.56 15.57 15.08
C ARG A 246 8.51 14.40 14.87
N ASN A 247 9.60 14.35 15.62
CA ASN A 247 10.61 13.29 15.53
C ASN A 247 10.32 12.13 16.50
N ASN A 248 9.04 11.75 16.67
CA ASN A 248 8.64 10.71 17.61
C ASN A 248 7.53 9.81 17.03
N THR A 249 7.53 8.52 17.38
CA THR A 249 6.49 7.53 17.00
C THR A 249 6.09 7.64 15.52
N LEU A 250 4.84 8.00 15.21
CA LEU A 250 4.29 8.12 13.86
C LEU A 250 4.92 9.26 13.01
N GLY A 251 5.65 10.18 13.63
CA GLY A 251 6.38 11.25 12.95
C GLY A 251 7.76 10.82 12.45
N LEU A 252 8.25 9.65 12.88
CA LEU A 252 9.45 9.04 12.32
C LEU A 252 9.25 8.76 10.82
N PRO A 253 10.26 9.03 9.99
CA PRO A 253 10.12 8.96 8.54
C PRO A 253 9.93 7.51 8.10
N LYS A 254 8.92 7.26 7.26
CA LYS A 254 8.72 5.96 6.61
C LYS A 254 9.81 5.70 5.59
N LEU A 255 10.17 6.75 4.84
CA LEU A 255 11.23 6.71 3.85
C LEU A 255 12.58 6.97 4.53
N CYS A 256 13.59 6.16 4.21
CA CYS A 256 14.94 6.34 4.75
C CYS A 256 15.47 7.75 4.42
N PRO A 257 15.89 8.56 5.41
CA PRO A 257 16.61 9.80 5.15
C PRO A 257 17.90 9.54 4.36
N VAL A 258 18.24 10.43 3.43
CA VAL A 258 19.38 10.26 2.51
C VAL A 258 20.70 10.09 3.28
N GLU A 259 20.88 10.86 4.35
CA GLU A 259 22.05 10.82 5.23
C GLU A 259 22.20 9.50 6.01
N ASN A 260 21.14 8.69 6.10
CA ASN A 260 21.14 7.42 6.82
C ASN A 260 21.39 6.22 5.91
N ILE A 261 21.29 6.36 4.58
CA ILE A 261 21.49 5.26 3.63
C ILE A 261 22.86 4.60 3.80
N SER A 262 23.91 5.41 4.01
CA SER A 262 25.28 4.92 4.22
C SER A 262 25.55 4.47 5.67
N ARG A 263 24.69 4.83 6.62
CA ARG A 263 24.84 4.52 8.06
C ARG A 263 24.17 3.23 8.48
N ILE A 264 23.16 2.79 7.73
CA ILE A 264 22.45 1.54 8.00
C ILE A 264 23.33 0.38 7.53
N ASP A 265 23.62 -0.52 8.47
CA ASP A 265 24.46 -1.70 8.28
C ASP A 265 23.77 -2.97 8.78
N TYR A 266 24.40 -4.11 8.49
CA TYR A 266 23.94 -5.44 8.90
C TYR A 266 23.69 -5.53 10.42
N ARG A 267 24.61 -4.97 11.22
CA ARG A 267 24.52 -5.01 12.69
C ARG A 267 23.29 -4.27 13.21
N THR A 268 22.97 -3.13 12.62
CA THR A 268 21.79 -2.34 13.00
C THR A 268 20.51 -3.09 12.65
N LEU A 269 20.43 -3.69 11.46
CA LEU A 269 19.28 -4.51 11.05
C LEU A 269 19.11 -5.74 11.93
N GLN A 270 20.17 -6.49 12.22
CA GLN A 270 20.09 -7.67 13.09
C GLN A 270 19.57 -7.32 14.49
N LYS A 271 20.04 -6.22 15.09
CA LYS A 271 19.53 -5.75 16.40
C LYS A 271 18.05 -5.37 16.34
N TYR A 272 17.60 -4.81 15.23
CA TYR A 272 16.20 -4.47 15.03
C TYR A 272 15.34 -5.72 14.87
N LEU A 273 15.74 -6.65 13.98
CA LEU A 273 15.07 -7.93 13.78
C LEU A 273 14.97 -8.73 15.09
N HIS A 274 16.05 -8.79 15.87
CA HIS A 274 16.06 -9.48 17.17
C HIS A 274 15.02 -8.96 18.16
N ASN A 275 14.78 -7.65 18.22
CA ASN A 275 13.84 -7.07 19.16
C ASN A 275 12.40 -7.03 18.62
N TYR A 276 12.22 -6.83 17.30
CA TYR A 276 10.91 -6.53 16.70
C TYR A 276 10.30 -7.71 15.95
N HIS A 277 11.10 -8.60 15.35
CA HIS A 277 10.63 -9.77 14.61
C HIS A 277 10.55 -10.99 15.53
N THR A 278 9.62 -10.94 16.49
CA THR A 278 9.35 -12.04 17.42
C THR A 278 7.99 -12.69 17.14
N PRO A 279 7.81 -14.00 17.40
CA PRO A 279 6.56 -14.69 17.09
C PRO A 279 5.30 -14.03 17.67
N LYS A 280 5.37 -13.49 18.90
CA LYS A 280 4.26 -12.77 19.56
C LYS A 280 3.75 -11.55 18.78
N ARG A 281 4.62 -10.96 17.96
CA ARG A 281 4.33 -9.77 17.13
C ARG A 281 4.05 -10.14 15.68
N MET A 282 3.89 -11.42 15.38
CA MET A 282 3.63 -11.92 14.05
C MET A 282 2.22 -12.51 13.95
N VAL A 283 1.64 -12.35 12.76
CA VAL A 283 0.44 -13.06 12.33
C VAL A 283 0.74 -13.70 10.98
N LEU A 284 0.64 -15.03 10.89
CA LEU A 284 0.58 -15.74 9.62
C LEU A 284 -0.88 -15.75 9.16
N ALA A 285 -1.20 -14.98 8.13
CA ALA A 285 -2.55 -14.87 7.59
C ALA A 285 -2.67 -15.58 6.23
N GLY A 286 -3.80 -16.26 5.98
CA GLY A 286 -4.04 -16.99 4.74
C GLY A 286 -5.48 -16.92 4.23
N VAL A 287 -5.66 -16.79 2.91
CA VAL A 287 -6.96 -16.80 2.23
C VAL A 287 -6.96 -17.83 1.11
N GLY A 288 -7.99 -18.67 1.04
CA GLY A 288 -8.11 -19.70 0.01
C GLY A 288 -7.45 -21.02 0.36
N MET A 289 -7.39 -21.35 1.65
CA MET A 289 -6.81 -22.59 2.18
C MET A 289 -7.58 -23.07 3.41
N ASP A 290 -7.38 -24.34 3.75
CA ASP A 290 -7.87 -24.93 5.00
C ASP A 290 -7.05 -24.43 6.21
N HIS A 291 -7.74 -24.19 7.33
CA HIS A 291 -7.12 -23.61 8.52
C HIS A 291 -6.13 -24.57 9.17
N ASN A 292 -6.52 -25.84 9.35
CA ASN A 292 -5.68 -26.82 10.03
C ASN A 292 -4.40 -27.06 9.24
N ARG A 293 -4.50 -27.13 7.90
CA ARG A 293 -3.30 -27.23 7.05
C ARG A 293 -2.35 -26.05 7.22
N LEU A 294 -2.86 -24.82 7.31
CA LEU A 294 -2.00 -23.64 7.54
C LEU A 294 -1.35 -23.69 8.93
N VAL A 295 -2.09 -24.12 9.95
CA VAL A 295 -1.58 -24.31 11.32
C VAL A 295 -0.46 -25.36 11.35
N ASP A 296 -0.64 -26.49 10.66
CA ASP A 296 0.37 -27.55 10.56
C ASP A 296 1.67 -27.04 9.92
N TYR A 297 1.57 -26.33 8.78
CA TYR A 297 2.74 -25.74 8.13
C TYR A 297 3.38 -24.61 8.97
N ALA A 298 2.59 -23.84 9.70
CA ALA A 298 3.10 -22.83 10.63
C ALA A 298 3.89 -23.48 11.77
N TYR A 299 3.38 -24.57 12.33
CA TYR A 299 4.06 -25.33 13.37
C TYR A 299 5.38 -25.90 12.85
N GLU A 300 5.36 -26.53 11.68
CA GLU A 300 6.56 -27.11 11.04
C GLU A 300 7.66 -26.06 10.78
N HIS A 301 7.29 -24.90 10.24
CA HIS A 301 8.27 -23.96 9.68
C HIS A 301 8.57 -22.73 10.55
N PHE A 302 7.66 -22.31 11.45
CA PHE A 302 7.85 -21.12 12.30
C PHE A 302 8.06 -21.47 13.78
N VAL A 303 7.56 -22.60 14.27
CA VAL A 303 7.85 -23.06 15.65
C VAL A 303 9.16 -23.85 15.67
N GLY A 304 9.39 -24.69 14.64
CA GLY A 304 10.64 -25.45 14.50
C GLY A 304 11.84 -24.63 14.00
N GLY A 305 11.61 -23.45 13.42
CA GLY A 305 12.65 -22.59 12.87
C GLY A 305 13.15 -21.55 13.87
N ALA A 306 14.39 -21.68 14.33
CA ALA A 306 15.08 -20.60 15.05
C ALA A 306 15.30 -19.41 14.08
N PRO A 307 15.16 -18.14 14.51
CA PRO A 307 15.57 -16.99 13.68
C PRO A 307 17.10 -16.84 13.57
N ALA A 308 17.59 -16.32 12.45
CA ALA A 308 19.03 -16.10 12.18
C ALA A 308 19.74 -15.25 13.25
N TRP A 309 19.00 -14.40 13.94
CA TRP A 309 19.49 -13.47 14.96
C TRP A 309 19.32 -13.96 16.40
N GLU A 310 18.76 -15.14 16.64
CA GLU A 310 18.47 -15.64 17.99
C GLU A 310 19.75 -15.86 18.82
N ASN A 311 20.81 -16.37 18.20
CA ASN A 311 22.10 -16.66 18.84
C ASN A 311 23.25 -15.80 18.31
N SER A 312 22.95 -14.67 17.67
CA SER A 312 23.99 -13.80 17.10
C SER A 312 24.76 -13.11 18.22
N GLU A 313 26.07 -13.39 18.35
CA GLU A 313 26.97 -12.70 19.30
C GLU A 313 27.01 -11.17 19.09
N VAL A 314 26.58 -10.72 17.90
CA VAL A 314 26.48 -9.31 17.52
C VAL A 314 25.38 -8.59 18.32
N VAL A 315 24.39 -9.34 18.78
CA VAL A 315 23.21 -8.84 19.47
C VAL A 315 23.36 -9.06 20.97
N GLY A 316 23.21 -7.98 21.75
CA GLY A 316 23.22 -8.06 23.21
C GLY A 316 21.94 -8.70 23.76
N LYS A 317 21.66 -8.51 25.04
CA LYS A 317 20.39 -8.94 25.62
C LYS A 317 19.21 -8.27 24.87
N PRO A 318 18.08 -8.99 24.67
CA PRO A 318 16.87 -8.39 24.10
C PRO A 318 16.52 -7.11 24.86
N VAL A 319 16.25 -6.05 24.10
CA VAL A 319 15.80 -4.78 24.68
C VAL A 319 14.28 -4.81 24.73
N GLU A 320 13.70 -4.16 25.74
CA GLU A 320 12.26 -3.97 25.82
C GLU A 320 11.76 -3.21 24.58
N VAL A 321 10.68 -3.71 23.99
CA VAL A 321 10.04 -3.11 22.81
C VAL A 321 9.48 -1.73 23.18
N ASP A 322 9.68 -0.75 22.30
CA ASP A 322 9.09 0.57 22.50
C ASP A 322 7.56 0.51 22.39
N GLN A 323 6.88 0.80 23.50
CA GLN A 323 5.41 0.88 23.62
C GLN A 323 4.92 2.33 23.74
N SER A 324 5.73 3.30 23.33
CA SER A 324 5.36 4.72 23.40
C SER A 324 4.12 5.03 22.57
N ILE A 325 3.18 5.71 23.21
CA ILE A 325 1.94 6.19 22.59
C ILE A 325 2.25 7.42 21.73
N ALA A 326 1.65 7.50 20.55
CA ALA A 326 1.76 8.63 19.66
C ALA A 326 1.15 9.89 20.26
N GLN A 327 1.89 11.00 20.19
CA GLN A 327 1.47 12.30 20.72
C GLN A 327 1.28 13.29 19.59
N TYR A 328 0.04 13.67 19.30
CA TYR A 328 -0.25 14.69 18.32
C TYR A 328 0.06 16.08 18.89
N LEU A 329 0.95 16.83 18.25
CA LEU A 329 1.43 18.13 18.72
C LEU A 329 1.01 19.30 17.83
N GLY A 330 0.62 19.01 16.58
CA GLY A 330 0.48 20.04 15.55
C GLY A 330 1.83 20.61 15.11
N GLY A 331 1.82 21.35 14.01
CA GLY A 331 3.04 21.96 13.48
C GLY A 331 2.92 22.38 12.02
N ILE A 332 4.04 22.82 11.46
CA ILE A 332 4.11 23.20 10.05
C ILE A 332 5.43 22.75 9.43
N GLU A 333 5.34 22.06 8.30
CA GLU A 333 6.45 21.65 7.45
C GLU A 333 6.27 22.32 6.08
N ARG A 334 7.34 22.93 5.56
CA ARG A 334 7.31 23.70 4.31
C ARG A 334 8.49 23.29 3.45
N GLU A 335 8.23 23.05 2.18
CA GLU A 335 9.26 22.79 1.19
C GLU A 335 9.09 23.73 0.00
N VAL A 336 9.93 24.76 -0.07
CA VAL A 336 9.95 25.66 -1.22
C VAL A 336 10.67 24.95 -2.36
N ARG A 337 9.96 24.66 -3.43
CA ARG A 337 10.46 23.92 -4.58
C ARG A 337 9.90 24.53 -5.86
N ASP A 338 10.75 24.68 -6.88
CA ASP A 338 10.29 25.02 -8.21
C ASP A 338 9.60 23.80 -8.84
N MET A 339 8.29 23.92 -9.03
CA MET A 339 7.44 22.84 -9.52
C MET A 339 7.20 22.93 -11.04
N SER A 340 7.84 23.87 -11.74
CA SER A 340 7.61 24.13 -13.16
C SER A 340 8.15 23.03 -14.10
N ASN A 341 9.18 22.29 -13.69
CA ASN A 341 9.93 21.35 -14.54
C ASN A 341 10.00 19.91 -14.01
N ILE A 342 9.07 19.51 -13.14
CA ILE A 342 9.13 18.21 -12.45
C ILE A 342 9.08 17.02 -13.41
N ALA A 343 8.31 17.12 -14.50
CA ALA A 343 8.18 16.06 -15.49
C ALA A 343 8.81 16.49 -16.84
N PRO A 344 9.99 15.97 -17.22
CA PRO A 344 10.57 16.26 -18.52
C PRO A 344 9.64 15.77 -19.64
N GLY A 345 9.19 16.69 -20.49
CA GLY A 345 8.43 16.37 -21.71
C GLY A 345 6.90 16.42 -21.59
N THR A 346 6.34 16.72 -20.41
CA THR A 346 4.90 17.01 -20.28
C THR A 346 4.71 18.39 -19.64
N PRO A 347 4.10 19.37 -20.34
CA PRO A 347 3.77 20.65 -19.71
C PRO A 347 2.66 20.43 -18.68
N ILE A 348 3.05 20.29 -17.42
CA ILE A 348 2.15 20.25 -16.27
C ILE A 348 2.09 21.68 -15.72
N PRO A 349 0.90 22.21 -15.38
CA PRO A 349 0.81 23.52 -14.75
C PRO A 349 1.63 23.51 -13.45
N GLU A 350 2.31 24.62 -13.17
CA GLU A 350 2.94 24.81 -11.87
C GLU A 350 1.86 24.85 -10.78
N LEU A 351 1.94 23.93 -9.82
CA LEU A 351 1.01 23.80 -8.71
C LEU A 351 1.75 23.94 -7.39
N ALA A 352 1.11 24.64 -6.45
CA ALA A 352 1.44 24.59 -5.03
C ALA A 352 0.46 23.63 -4.34
N HIS A 353 1.00 22.79 -3.47
CA HIS A 353 0.25 21.78 -2.74
C HIS A 353 0.23 22.12 -1.26
N VAL A 354 -0.94 22.01 -0.64
CA VAL A 354 -1.13 22.25 0.79
C VAL A 354 -1.97 21.12 1.37
N VAL A 355 -1.50 20.56 2.48
CA VAL A 355 -2.23 19.62 3.32
C VAL A 355 -2.47 20.29 4.66
N ILE A 356 -3.73 20.42 5.05
CA ILE A 356 -4.12 20.83 6.40
C ILE A 356 -4.71 19.61 7.09
N ALA A 357 -4.24 19.34 8.29
CA ALA A 357 -4.62 18.17 9.05
C ALA A 357 -4.92 18.51 10.51
N LEU A 358 -5.75 17.67 11.12
CA LEU A 358 -6.11 17.70 12.53
C LEU A 358 -6.02 16.28 13.09
N GLU A 359 -6.00 16.17 14.42
CA GLU A 359 -5.96 14.88 15.10
C GLU A 359 -7.31 14.17 14.94
N SER A 360 -7.28 12.95 14.42
CA SER A 360 -8.45 12.08 14.38
C SER A 360 -8.40 11.06 15.50
N CYS A 361 -8.48 9.77 15.19
CA CYS A 361 -8.47 8.70 16.17
C CYS A 361 -7.73 7.47 15.66
N GLY A 362 -7.28 6.66 16.61
CA GLY A 362 -6.81 5.31 16.34
C GLY A 362 -7.96 4.38 15.98
N HIS A 363 -7.63 3.21 15.44
CA HIS A 363 -8.63 2.29 14.92
C HIS A 363 -9.36 1.49 16.02
N LYS A 364 -8.89 1.57 17.26
CA LYS A 364 -9.55 1.02 18.46
C LYS A 364 -10.54 2.02 19.10
N ASP A 365 -10.54 3.28 18.65
CA ASP A 365 -11.39 4.33 19.19
C ASP A 365 -12.86 4.13 18.74
N PRO A 366 -13.86 4.37 19.62
CA PRO A 366 -15.28 4.27 19.25
C PRO A 366 -15.67 5.19 18.08
N ASP A 367 -14.95 6.29 17.87
CA ASP A 367 -15.21 7.26 16.79
C ASP A 367 -14.64 6.84 15.43
N PHE A 368 -13.92 5.72 15.35
CA PHE A 368 -13.24 5.27 14.13
C PHE A 368 -14.20 5.15 12.93
N ILE A 369 -15.40 4.60 13.15
CA ILE A 369 -16.40 4.47 12.08
C ILE A 369 -17.01 5.83 11.74
N ALA A 370 -17.21 6.72 12.72
CA ALA A 370 -17.68 8.07 12.47
C ALA A 370 -16.69 8.88 11.61
N PHE A 371 -15.39 8.79 11.88
CA PHE A 371 -14.34 9.38 11.03
C PHE A 371 -14.28 8.75 9.64
N SER A 372 -14.51 7.45 9.52
CA SER A 372 -14.56 6.76 8.22
C SER A 372 -15.76 7.24 7.36
N VAL A 373 -16.94 7.42 7.98
CA VAL A 373 -18.10 8.01 7.31
C VAL A 373 -17.86 9.48 6.97
N LEU A 374 -17.27 10.25 7.89
CA LEU A 374 -16.89 11.65 7.64
C LEU A 374 -15.93 11.77 6.45
N ASN A 375 -14.93 10.89 6.35
CA ASN A 375 -14.01 10.86 5.22
C ASN A 375 -14.76 10.64 3.89
N MET A 376 -15.69 9.69 3.87
CA MET A 376 -16.50 9.40 2.69
C MET A 376 -17.46 10.54 2.32
N LEU A 377 -18.01 11.23 3.32
CA LEU A 377 -18.90 12.38 3.16
C LEU A 377 -18.14 13.59 2.57
N MET A 378 -16.93 13.84 3.05
CA MET A 378 -16.06 14.90 2.54
C MET A 378 -15.54 14.59 1.14
N GLY A 379 -15.02 13.38 0.94
CA GLY A 379 -14.57 12.85 -0.35
C GLY A 379 -13.63 13.78 -1.09
N GLY A 380 -14.02 14.19 -2.29
CA GLY A 380 -13.24 15.07 -3.16
C GLY A 380 -12.69 14.38 -4.41
N GLY A 381 -11.61 14.92 -4.96
CA GLY A 381 -10.96 14.41 -6.16
C GLY A 381 -10.05 15.43 -6.84
N GLY A 382 -9.59 15.06 -8.03
CA GLY A 382 -9.00 16.00 -8.98
C GLY A 382 -10.05 16.59 -9.91
N SER A 383 -9.86 17.85 -10.31
CA SER A 383 -10.74 18.57 -11.26
C SER A 383 -10.80 17.91 -12.64
N PHE A 384 -9.77 17.15 -13.02
CA PHE A 384 -9.69 16.42 -14.28
C PHE A 384 -9.91 14.91 -14.13
N SER A 385 -10.94 14.49 -13.38
CA SER A 385 -11.31 13.08 -13.30
C SER A 385 -12.26 12.71 -14.45
N ALA A 386 -11.71 12.21 -15.56
CA ALA A 386 -12.48 11.74 -16.73
C ALA A 386 -13.20 10.38 -16.50
N GLY A 387 -13.79 10.19 -15.32
CA GLY A 387 -14.55 8.99 -14.98
C GLY A 387 -16.04 9.08 -15.20
N GLY A 388 -16.70 7.93 -15.17
CA GLY A 388 -18.15 7.86 -15.05
C GLY A 388 -18.67 8.16 -13.64
N PRO A 389 -20.01 8.14 -13.45
CA PRO A 389 -20.66 8.28 -12.15
C PRO A 389 -20.11 7.29 -11.10
N GLY A 390 -20.18 7.67 -9.83
CA GLY A 390 -19.74 6.83 -8.69
C GLY A 390 -18.37 7.19 -8.10
N LYS A 391 -17.63 8.12 -8.70
CA LYS A 391 -16.33 8.61 -8.19
C LYS A 391 -16.41 9.69 -7.11
N GLY A 392 -17.56 9.84 -6.45
CA GLY A 392 -17.73 10.84 -5.39
C GLY A 392 -18.01 12.28 -5.86
N MET A 393 -18.57 12.48 -7.06
CA MET A 393 -18.90 13.82 -7.59
C MET A 393 -19.92 14.61 -6.74
N TYR A 394 -20.66 13.94 -5.87
CA TYR A 394 -21.63 14.54 -4.95
C TYR A 394 -21.11 14.68 -3.51
N THR A 395 -19.81 14.51 -3.29
CA THR A 395 -19.20 14.70 -1.96
C THR A 395 -19.02 16.18 -1.67
N ARG A 396 -18.88 16.56 -0.38
CA ARG A 396 -18.83 17.98 0.01
C ARG A 396 -17.67 18.73 -0.66
N LEU A 397 -16.47 18.17 -0.68
CA LEU A 397 -15.33 18.82 -1.33
C LEU A 397 -15.54 18.94 -2.84
N TYR A 398 -16.19 17.98 -3.48
CA TYR A 398 -16.47 18.10 -4.90
C TYR A 398 -17.47 19.23 -5.21
N LEU A 399 -18.59 19.27 -4.47
CA LEU A 399 -19.66 20.26 -4.70
C LEU A 399 -19.31 21.66 -4.21
N ASN A 400 -18.78 21.78 -3.00
CA ASN A 400 -18.50 23.08 -2.37
C ASN A 400 -17.18 23.67 -2.87
N VAL A 401 -16.24 22.84 -3.28
CA VAL A 401 -14.89 23.28 -3.65
C VAL A 401 -14.68 23.19 -5.16
N LEU A 402 -14.61 21.99 -5.72
CA LEU A 402 -14.19 21.81 -7.12
C LEU A 402 -15.17 22.43 -8.13
N ASN A 403 -16.49 22.32 -7.89
CA ASN A 403 -17.49 22.93 -8.78
C ASN A 403 -17.54 24.47 -8.69
N ARG A 404 -17.11 25.06 -7.57
CA ARG A 404 -17.24 26.51 -7.30
C ARG A 404 -15.95 27.28 -7.56
N PHE A 405 -14.81 26.66 -7.28
CA PHE A 405 -13.49 27.26 -7.43
C PHE A 405 -12.74 26.59 -8.57
N HIS A 406 -13.03 27.04 -9.80
CA HIS A 406 -12.44 26.51 -11.04
C HIS A 406 -10.90 26.54 -11.09
N TRP A 407 -10.28 27.36 -10.25
CA TRP A 407 -8.82 27.49 -10.13
C TRP A 407 -8.18 26.44 -9.22
N MET A 408 -8.98 25.67 -8.47
CA MET A 408 -8.49 24.56 -7.66
C MET A 408 -8.33 23.31 -8.52
N TYR A 409 -7.17 22.66 -8.40
CA TYR A 409 -6.81 21.51 -9.24
C TYR A 409 -7.17 20.19 -8.58
N SER A 410 -7.06 20.10 -7.26
CA SER A 410 -7.54 18.99 -6.46
C SER A 410 -7.93 19.43 -5.05
N ALA A 411 -8.85 18.69 -4.44
CA ALA A 411 -9.18 18.75 -3.03
C ALA A 411 -9.66 17.37 -2.60
N ILE A 412 -8.94 16.68 -1.72
CA ILE A 412 -9.20 15.30 -1.33
C ILE A 412 -9.07 15.17 0.19
N ALA A 413 -10.10 14.63 0.82
CA ALA A 413 -10.07 14.25 2.24
C ALA A 413 -9.42 12.85 2.40
N MET A 414 -8.59 12.71 3.43
CA MET A 414 -7.92 11.48 3.78
C MET A 414 -7.97 11.26 5.28
N HIS A 415 -8.18 10.00 5.68
CA HIS A 415 -8.14 9.57 7.08
C HIS A 415 -7.10 8.46 7.23
N HIS A 416 -6.01 8.77 7.94
CA HIS A 416 -5.00 7.82 8.36
C HIS A 416 -5.25 7.47 9.82
N SER A 417 -5.39 6.18 10.12
CA SER A 417 -5.69 5.71 11.48
C SER A 417 -4.74 4.59 11.84
N TYR A 418 -4.04 4.76 12.95
CA TYR A 418 -3.07 3.83 13.51
C TYR A 418 -3.66 3.17 14.77
N GLU A 419 -2.86 2.40 15.50
CA GLU A 419 -3.35 1.72 16.70
C GLU A 419 -3.91 2.68 17.76
N ASP A 420 -3.21 3.78 18.01
CA ASP A 420 -3.37 4.66 19.16
C ASP A 420 -3.67 6.13 18.80
N SER A 421 -3.45 6.54 17.55
CA SER A 421 -3.73 7.90 17.07
C SER A 421 -4.09 7.92 15.58
N GLY A 422 -4.44 9.08 15.05
CA GLY A 422 -4.84 9.24 13.66
C GLY A 422 -4.72 10.68 13.16
N ILE A 423 -4.65 10.81 11.84
CA ILE A 423 -4.66 12.09 11.13
C ILE A 423 -5.84 12.10 10.17
N PHE A 424 -6.68 13.13 10.28
CA PHE A 424 -7.63 13.48 9.22
C PHE A 424 -7.12 14.74 8.53
N CYS A 425 -6.99 14.70 7.21
CA CYS A 425 -6.43 15.82 6.45
C CYS A 425 -7.18 16.07 5.15
N ILE A 426 -7.06 17.30 4.65
CA ILE A 426 -7.45 17.65 3.29
C ILE A 426 -6.19 18.05 2.54
N HIS A 427 -5.88 17.30 1.48
CA HIS A 427 -4.86 17.66 0.49
C HIS A 427 -5.53 18.43 -0.63
N ALA A 428 -5.04 19.65 -0.89
CA ALA A 428 -5.49 20.46 -2.01
C ALA A 428 -4.31 21.03 -2.80
N SER A 429 -4.54 21.28 -4.08
CA SER A 429 -3.57 21.89 -4.98
C SER A 429 -4.19 22.96 -5.85
N ALA A 430 -3.43 24.03 -6.13
CA ALA A 430 -3.83 25.14 -7.00
C ALA A 430 -2.59 25.86 -7.55
N ASN A 431 -2.82 26.83 -8.44
CA ASN A 431 -1.76 27.73 -8.88
C ASN A 431 -1.15 28.49 -7.67
N PRO A 432 0.18 28.70 -7.61
CA PRO A 432 0.85 29.45 -6.54
C PRO A 432 0.24 30.80 -6.18
N GLY A 433 -0.30 31.52 -7.17
CA GLY A 433 -0.96 32.80 -6.97
C GLY A 433 -2.21 32.75 -6.08
N MET A 434 -2.81 31.57 -5.90
CA MET A 434 -4.08 31.35 -5.19
C MET A 434 -3.92 30.57 -3.86
N VAL A 435 -2.69 30.37 -3.37
CA VAL A 435 -2.43 29.55 -2.17
C VAL A 435 -3.15 30.09 -0.92
N LYS A 436 -3.24 31.42 -0.78
CA LYS A 436 -3.96 32.03 0.33
C LYS A 436 -5.44 31.68 0.29
N GLU A 437 -6.05 31.88 -0.87
CA GLU A 437 -7.45 31.58 -1.12
C GLU A 437 -7.73 30.08 -0.95
N LEU A 438 -6.82 29.20 -1.41
CA LEU A 438 -6.89 27.76 -1.18
C LEU A 438 -7.02 27.44 0.31
N VAL A 439 -6.11 27.98 1.13
CA VAL A 439 -6.10 27.76 2.57
C VAL A 439 -7.39 28.28 3.21
N GLU A 440 -7.88 29.46 2.81
CA GLU A 440 -9.16 30.01 3.29
C GLU A 440 -10.35 29.09 2.98
N VAL A 441 -10.39 28.49 1.79
CA VAL A 441 -11.45 27.55 1.41
C VAL A 441 -11.36 26.27 2.24
N ILE A 442 -10.17 25.66 2.35
CA ILE A 442 -10.01 24.40 3.08
C ILE A 442 -10.29 24.56 4.57
N VAL A 443 -9.83 25.64 5.20
CA VAL A 443 -10.13 25.96 6.61
C VAL A 443 -11.64 26.09 6.82
N ARG A 444 -12.34 26.77 5.91
CA ARG A 444 -13.80 26.90 5.99
C ARG A 444 -14.49 25.54 5.89
N GLU A 445 -14.04 24.67 4.99
CA GLU A 445 -14.62 23.34 4.87
C GLU A 445 -14.38 22.48 6.12
N PHE A 446 -13.22 22.59 6.78
CA PHE A 446 -13.00 21.96 8.09
C PHE A 446 -14.01 22.43 9.15
N VAL A 447 -14.24 23.74 9.26
CA VAL A 447 -15.23 24.29 10.21
C VAL A 447 -16.66 23.84 9.85
N ASN A 448 -16.98 23.79 8.55
CA ASN A 448 -18.28 23.33 8.05
C ASN A 448 -18.54 21.83 8.31
N MET A 449 -17.52 21.00 8.55
CA MET A 449 -17.70 19.58 8.89
C MET A 449 -18.52 19.39 10.17
N ALA A 450 -18.35 20.28 11.15
CA ALA A 450 -19.11 20.25 12.41
C ALA A 450 -20.51 20.87 12.29
N GLY A 451 -20.85 21.44 11.13
CA GLY A 451 -22.15 22.06 10.85
C GLY A 451 -23.27 21.05 10.63
N ARG A 452 -24.39 21.54 10.09
CA ARG A 452 -25.56 20.70 9.75
C ARG A 452 -25.17 19.63 8.73
N ILE A 453 -25.66 18.42 8.93
CA ILE A 453 -25.52 17.31 7.99
C ILE A 453 -26.91 16.94 7.48
N GLU A 454 -27.07 16.90 6.16
CA GLU A 454 -28.32 16.48 5.54
C GLU A 454 -28.43 14.95 5.53
N GLU A 455 -29.66 14.44 5.70
CA GLU A 455 -29.89 13.00 5.72
C GLU A 455 -29.48 12.33 4.40
N VAL A 456 -29.69 13.02 3.28
CA VAL A 456 -29.38 12.51 1.94
C VAL A 456 -27.86 12.34 1.73
N GLU A 457 -27.06 13.31 2.16
CA GLU A 457 -25.60 13.20 2.04
C GLU A 457 -25.02 12.16 3.00
N LEU A 458 -25.58 12.05 4.21
CA LEU A 458 -25.18 11.06 5.20
C LEU A 458 -25.48 9.64 4.70
N SER A 459 -26.72 9.40 4.27
CA SER A 459 -27.14 8.12 3.70
C SER A 459 -26.26 7.73 2.50
N ARG A 460 -25.98 8.68 1.60
CA ARG A 460 -25.06 8.46 0.48
C ARG A 460 -23.65 8.07 0.95
N ALA A 461 -23.08 8.77 1.93
CA ALA A 461 -21.76 8.47 2.46
C ALA A 461 -21.69 7.08 3.09
N LYS A 462 -22.69 6.70 3.89
CA LYS A 462 -22.80 5.38 4.53
C LYS A 462 -22.89 4.27 3.48
N LYS A 463 -23.74 4.42 2.47
CA LYS A 463 -23.87 3.44 1.37
C LYS A 463 -22.62 3.36 0.52
N GLN A 464 -21.96 4.48 0.22
CA GLN A 464 -20.71 4.48 -0.53
C GLN A 464 -19.58 3.79 0.24
N LEU A 465 -19.51 3.99 1.56
CA LEU A 465 -18.53 3.33 2.44
C LEU A 465 -18.75 1.81 2.50
N GLN A 466 -20.00 1.38 2.72
CA GLN A 466 -20.37 -0.04 2.70
C GLN A 466 -20.04 -0.67 1.34
N SER A 467 -20.42 -0.01 0.24
CA SER A 467 -20.16 -0.47 -1.13
C SER A 467 -18.67 -0.63 -1.41
N LEU A 468 -17.87 0.40 -1.09
CA LEU A 468 -16.42 0.36 -1.28
C LEU A 468 -15.76 -0.76 -0.49
N MET A 469 -16.14 -0.94 0.79
CA MET A 469 -15.63 -2.03 1.61
C MET A 469 -15.95 -3.40 1.00
N MET A 470 -17.21 -3.64 0.64
CA MET A 470 -17.63 -4.94 0.12
C MET A 470 -16.96 -5.27 -1.23
N MET A 471 -16.87 -4.29 -2.14
CA MET A 471 -16.19 -4.46 -3.42
C MET A 471 -14.69 -4.74 -3.24
N ASN A 472 -14.02 -4.05 -2.32
CA ASN A 472 -12.60 -4.28 -2.06
C ASN A 472 -12.33 -5.69 -1.52
N LEU A 473 -13.24 -6.26 -0.71
CA LEU A 473 -13.13 -7.61 -0.14
C LEU A 473 -13.36 -8.75 -1.16
N GLU A 474 -13.62 -8.42 -2.43
CA GLU A 474 -13.66 -9.41 -3.50
C GLU A 474 -12.25 -9.93 -3.83
N ALA A 475 -11.25 -9.04 -3.77
CA ALA A 475 -9.85 -9.35 -4.07
C ALA A 475 -9.17 -10.12 -2.92
N ARG A 476 -8.64 -11.32 -3.20
CA ARG A 476 -7.98 -12.18 -2.18
C ARG A 476 -6.83 -11.48 -1.44
N PRO A 477 -5.91 -10.73 -2.10
CA PRO A 477 -4.85 -10.02 -1.39
C PRO A 477 -5.37 -8.99 -0.39
N VAL A 478 -6.47 -8.30 -0.73
CA VAL A 478 -7.10 -7.32 0.17
C VAL A 478 -7.73 -8.01 1.38
N VAL A 479 -8.36 -9.15 1.18
CA VAL A 479 -8.90 -9.96 2.30
C VAL A 479 -7.77 -10.48 3.20
N PHE A 480 -6.66 -10.93 2.61
CA PHE A 480 -5.47 -11.36 3.36
C PHE A 480 -4.96 -10.24 4.27
N GLU A 481 -4.79 -9.05 3.72
CA GLU A 481 -4.36 -7.88 4.48
C GLU A 481 -5.39 -7.49 5.56
N ASP A 482 -6.68 -7.55 5.25
CA ASP A 482 -7.75 -7.26 6.22
C ASP A 482 -7.74 -8.23 7.41
N ILE A 483 -7.64 -9.55 7.15
CA ILE A 483 -7.50 -10.57 8.21
C ILE A 483 -6.25 -10.29 9.03
N GLY A 484 -5.11 -10.16 8.35
CA GLY A 484 -3.81 -10.01 8.99
C GLY A 484 -3.76 -8.80 9.92
N ARG A 485 -4.16 -7.62 9.42
CA ARG A 485 -4.09 -6.38 10.20
C ARG A 485 -5.07 -6.37 11.37
N GLN A 486 -6.30 -6.87 11.19
CA GLN A 486 -7.26 -6.94 12.28
C GLN A 486 -6.76 -7.90 13.37
N VAL A 487 -6.35 -9.11 13.00
CA VAL A 487 -5.84 -10.08 13.97
C VAL A 487 -4.57 -9.57 14.66
N LEU A 488 -3.69 -8.86 13.94
CA LEU A 488 -2.49 -8.26 14.52
C LEU A 488 -2.86 -7.25 15.63
N ALA A 489 -3.83 -6.39 15.35
CA ALA A 489 -4.13 -5.24 16.20
C ALA A 489 -5.13 -5.53 17.33
N ILE A 490 -6.14 -6.38 17.10
CA ILE A 490 -7.21 -6.71 18.07
C ILE A 490 -7.28 -8.19 18.44
N GLY A 491 -6.48 -9.06 17.82
CA GLY A 491 -6.45 -10.50 18.12
C GLY A 491 -7.52 -11.33 17.39
N GLU A 492 -8.53 -10.68 16.81
CA GLU A 492 -9.61 -11.29 16.05
C GLU A 492 -9.91 -10.50 14.77
N ARG A 493 -10.77 -11.03 13.91
CA ARG A 493 -11.28 -10.29 12.74
C ARG A 493 -12.78 -10.11 12.88
N LYS A 494 -13.23 -8.86 12.89
CA LYS A 494 -14.65 -8.52 12.82
C LYS A 494 -15.19 -8.81 11.42
N GLN A 495 -16.37 -9.40 11.36
CA GLN A 495 -16.97 -9.74 10.07
C GLN A 495 -17.38 -8.49 9.30
N PRO A 496 -17.30 -8.48 7.95
CA PRO A 496 -17.72 -7.34 7.15
C PRO A 496 -19.17 -6.89 7.42
N GLN A 497 -20.06 -7.83 7.74
CA GLN A 497 -21.45 -7.57 8.08
C GLN A 497 -21.59 -6.76 9.37
N GLU A 498 -20.75 -7.01 10.38
CA GLU A 498 -20.71 -6.22 11.61
C GLU A 498 -20.34 -4.77 11.29
N TYR A 499 -19.32 -4.56 10.45
CA TYR A 499 -18.96 -3.21 10.00
C TYR A 499 -20.08 -2.54 9.23
N CYS A 500 -20.81 -3.27 8.37
CA CYS A 500 -21.99 -2.72 7.69
C CYS A 500 -23.04 -2.22 8.69
N HIS A 501 -23.32 -2.99 9.75
CA HIS A 501 -24.24 -2.58 10.81
C HIS A 501 -23.71 -1.38 11.60
N MET A 502 -22.42 -1.37 11.96
CA MET A 502 -21.79 -0.23 12.64
C MET A 502 -21.87 1.04 11.79
N ILE A 503 -21.57 0.94 10.49
CA ILE A 503 -21.71 2.06 9.55
C ILE A 503 -23.16 2.52 9.50
N GLU A 504 -24.12 1.60 9.40
CA GLU A 504 -25.55 1.94 9.34
C GLU A 504 -26.06 2.59 10.63
N SER A 505 -25.43 2.33 11.78
CA SER A 505 -25.80 2.94 13.05
C SER A 505 -25.35 4.40 13.22
N ILE A 506 -24.41 4.87 12.40
CA ILE A 506 -23.86 6.24 12.52
C ILE A 506 -24.94 7.30 12.26
N THR A 507 -25.05 8.23 13.20
CA THR A 507 -25.97 9.38 13.14
C THR A 507 -25.25 10.66 12.68
N ALA A 508 -26.03 11.71 12.40
CA ALA A 508 -25.44 13.03 12.09
C ALA A 508 -24.70 13.61 13.31
N GLU A 509 -25.24 13.39 14.51
CA GLU A 509 -24.69 13.83 15.77
C GLU A 509 -23.32 13.20 16.06
N ASP A 510 -23.13 11.93 15.70
CA ASP A 510 -21.83 11.24 15.84
C ASP A 510 -20.74 11.90 14.99
N ILE A 511 -21.07 12.26 13.75
CA ILE A 511 -20.14 12.92 12.83
C ILE A 511 -19.84 14.34 13.32
N GLN A 512 -20.87 15.08 13.74
CA GLN A 512 -20.70 16.43 14.30
C GLN A 512 -19.82 16.41 15.55
N ARG A 513 -20.01 15.41 16.42
CA ARG A 513 -19.19 15.18 17.61
C ARG A 513 -17.74 14.87 17.24
N ALA A 514 -17.50 13.95 16.30
CA ALA A 514 -16.16 13.61 15.82
C ALA A 514 -15.45 14.81 15.18
N ALA A 515 -16.13 15.55 14.30
CA ALA A 515 -15.62 16.77 13.70
C ALA A 515 -15.31 17.86 14.74
N SER A 516 -16.19 18.04 15.73
CA SER A 516 -16.00 19.01 16.82
C SER A 516 -14.84 18.62 17.75
N ARG A 517 -14.62 17.32 17.99
CA ARG A 517 -13.46 16.80 18.73
C ARG A 517 -12.17 17.13 17.97
N MET A 518 -12.14 16.85 16.68
CA MET A 518 -11.01 17.11 15.79
C MET A 518 -10.66 18.61 15.71
N LEU A 519 -11.66 19.49 15.58
CA LEU A 519 -11.46 20.95 15.50
C LEU A 519 -10.83 21.58 16.76
N ARG A 520 -10.79 20.86 17.89
CA ARG A 520 -10.11 21.30 19.11
C ARG A 520 -8.61 21.03 19.10
N SER A 521 -8.13 20.15 18.22
CA SER A 521 -6.70 19.85 18.14
C SER A 521 -5.95 21.03 17.51
N LYS A 522 -4.64 21.11 17.77
CA LYS A 522 -3.79 22.01 17.00
C LYS A 522 -3.75 21.55 15.54
N PRO A 523 -3.63 22.45 14.55
CA PRO A 523 -3.47 22.04 13.17
C PRO A 523 -2.04 21.59 12.89
N SER A 524 -1.94 20.64 11.97
CA SER A 524 -0.72 20.30 11.24
C SER A 524 -0.84 20.77 9.80
N ILE A 525 0.24 21.33 9.26
CA ILE A 525 0.26 21.86 7.90
C ILE A 525 1.51 21.35 7.18
N ALA A 526 1.33 20.78 6.00
CA ALA A 526 2.42 20.48 5.08
C ALA A 526 2.18 21.25 3.78
N ALA A 527 3.19 21.93 3.27
CA ALA A 527 3.05 22.68 2.02
C ALA A 527 4.30 22.56 1.15
N MET A 528 4.11 22.39 -0.16
CA MET A 528 5.19 22.21 -1.14
C MET A 528 4.92 23.02 -2.41
N GLY A 529 5.95 23.68 -2.96
CA GLY A 529 5.87 24.51 -4.17
C GLY A 529 6.29 25.97 -3.93
N ASP A 530 5.76 26.92 -4.71
CA ASP A 530 5.84 28.34 -4.37
C ASP A 530 4.83 28.69 -3.26
N LEU A 531 5.38 29.02 -2.10
CA LEU A 531 4.65 29.26 -0.85
C LEU A 531 4.65 30.74 -0.44
N SER A 532 4.99 31.66 -1.34
CA SER A 532 5.07 33.11 -1.07
C SER A 532 3.77 33.70 -0.50
N ARG A 533 2.62 33.11 -0.86
CA ARG A 533 1.28 33.50 -0.39
C ARG A 533 0.71 32.61 0.72
N LEU A 534 1.47 31.63 1.23
CA LEU A 534 1.01 30.77 2.32
C LEU A 534 0.74 31.60 3.58
N PRO A 535 -0.46 31.52 4.18
CA PRO A 535 -0.75 32.25 5.42
C PRO A 535 0.12 31.78 6.60
N ASP A 536 0.26 32.67 7.58
CA ASP A 536 0.96 32.35 8.83
C ASP A 536 0.25 31.23 9.60
N TYR A 537 1.02 30.34 10.23
CA TYR A 537 0.48 29.22 11.00
C TYR A 537 -0.57 29.66 12.04
N ASN A 538 -0.26 30.71 12.80
CA ASN A 538 -1.18 31.24 13.82
C ASN A 538 -2.48 31.74 13.20
N ALA A 539 -2.44 32.35 12.01
CA ALA A 539 -3.64 32.83 11.33
C ALA A 539 -4.55 31.66 10.90
N ILE A 540 -3.96 30.55 10.47
CA ILE A 540 -4.70 29.32 10.11
C ILE A 540 -5.29 28.67 11.37
N GLN A 541 -4.53 28.59 12.45
CA GLN A 541 -5.00 28.08 13.73
C GLN A 541 -6.15 28.91 14.30
N GLU A 542 -6.03 30.24 14.29
CA GLU A 542 -7.11 31.15 14.71
C GLU A 542 -8.36 30.98 13.85
N ALA A 543 -8.18 30.80 12.54
CA ALA A 543 -9.30 30.60 11.63
C ALA A 543 -10.02 29.27 11.85
N LEU A 544 -9.29 28.16 12.09
CA LEU A 544 -9.86 26.86 12.45
C LEU A 544 -10.60 26.88 13.79
N ALA A 545 -10.12 27.69 14.75
CA ALA A 545 -10.79 27.90 16.02
C ALA A 545 -12.00 28.86 15.93
N SER A 546 -12.14 29.61 14.83
CA SER A 546 -13.22 30.56 14.61
C SER A 546 -14.48 29.88 14.09
N LYS A 547 -15.66 30.41 14.44
CA LYS A 547 -16.95 29.88 13.96
C LYS A 547 -17.16 30.02 12.45
N ASP A 548 -16.52 31.00 11.82
CA ASP A 548 -16.73 31.32 10.41
C ASP A 548 -15.63 30.77 9.49
N GLY A 549 -14.58 30.16 10.05
CA GLY A 549 -13.44 29.62 9.28
C GLY A 549 -12.70 30.68 8.47
N ARG A 550 -12.65 31.93 8.92
CA ARG A 550 -12.04 33.05 8.17
C ARG A 550 -10.67 33.39 8.72
N LEU A 551 -9.70 33.57 7.82
CA LEU A 551 -8.39 34.10 8.21
C LEU A 551 -8.53 35.50 8.84
N PRO A 552 -7.76 35.81 9.89
CA PRO A 552 -7.78 37.12 10.51
C PRO A 552 -7.37 38.19 9.48
N ARG A 553 -8.13 39.29 9.45
CA ARG A 553 -7.77 40.45 8.65
C ARG A 553 -6.54 41.08 9.28
N LYS A 554 -5.39 41.03 8.58
CA LYS A 554 -4.27 41.92 8.90
C LYS A 554 -4.73 43.35 8.64
N PHE A 555 -5.18 44.06 9.66
CA PHE A 555 -5.20 45.52 9.61
C PHE A 555 -3.75 45.93 9.48
N ALA A 556 -3.33 46.33 8.28
CA ALA A 556 -2.08 47.04 8.12
C ALA A 556 -2.16 48.24 9.06
N SER A 557 -1.41 48.21 10.16
CA SER A 557 -1.29 49.37 11.03
C SER A 557 -0.69 50.48 10.17
N LEU A 558 -1.52 51.41 9.71
CA LEU A 558 -1.11 52.66 9.05
C LEU A 558 -0.24 53.56 9.94
N PHE A 559 0.09 53.10 11.15
CA PHE A 559 0.98 53.73 12.11
C PHE A 559 2.04 52.75 12.63
N ARG A 560 3.06 52.48 11.81
CA ARG A 560 4.42 52.28 12.32
C ARG A 560 5.24 53.47 11.82
N ARG A 561 5.50 54.41 12.73
CA ARG A 561 6.39 55.56 12.54
C ARG A 561 7.84 55.11 12.50
#